data_AF-A0A0N4VNN1-F1
#
_entry.id   AF-A0A0N4VNN1-F1
#
_cell.length_a   1.000
_cell.length_b   1.000
_cell.length_c   1.000
_cell.angle_alpha   90.00
_cell.angle_beta   90.00
_cell.angle_gamma   90.00
#
_symmetry.space_group_name_H-M   'P 1'
#
loop_
_entity.id
_entity.type
_entity.pdbx_description
1 polymer ?
#
loop_
_entity_poly.entity_id
_entity_poly.type
_entity_poly.pdbx_seq_one_letter_code
_entity_poly.pdbx_strand_id
1 'polypeptide(L)'
;MVFIAVETVAYNSLYKVALDSVRCYIAGTDYELKIVDVFNDTRVIEACSEYKTVYFRKHCAARLYLEDTDWMFVMDADTGIVNPNHCIEEYIDARVNMIFYERFFNWEIACGNYLARNSEFAKDFLKRWADYEHLELGGSWWKGFDNGPLHIVALESLFPKESQEVRNCHKIWYTSVGYETYIPYVICVRIYLGATRIFPGKFKLLRRAHSFCRDWYHTGDAWCDKDFMIHGWKARNVNEKGWASPFRQDFDLTKCAADYNGWPWRNEKHVKCIDLKPMVSGGERGSANALPKQFIVIPFLNQSDIGECYPDCDIRERIHGL
;
A
#
# COMPACT_ATOMS: atom_id res chain seq x y z
N MET A 1 -2.54 6.64 15.56
CA MET A 1 -1.52 7.56 15.00
C MET A 1 -1.56 7.51 13.48
N VAL A 2 -1.34 8.64 12.78
CA VAL A 2 -1.03 8.69 11.35
C VAL A 2 0.48 8.90 11.18
N PHE A 3 1.14 8.00 10.45
CA PHE A 3 2.58 7.99 10.24
C PHE A 3 2.91 8.15 8.75
N ILE A 4 3.75 9.13 8.43
CA ILE A 4 4.19 9.42 7.07
C ILE A 4 5.71 9.43 7.04
N ALA A 5 6.30 8.50 6.31
CA ALA A 5 7.72 8.50 6.03
C ALA A 5 8.03 9.43 4.84
N VAL A 6 9.02 10.30 5.00
CA VAL A 6 9.44 11.22 3.95
C VAL A 6 10.96 11.21 3.77
N GLU A 7 11.41 11.72 2.64
CA GLU A 7 12.78 12.14 2.40
C GLU A 7 12.78 13.67 2.25
N THR A 8 13.65 14.39 2.97
CA THR A 8 13.65 15.88 3.05
C THR A 8 13.50 16.58 1.70
N VAL A 9 14.20 16.12 0.66
CA VAL A 9 14.15 16.76 -0.66
C VAL A 9 12.77 16.64 -1.28
N ALA A 10 12.18 15.45 -1.26
CA ALA A 10 10.86 15.19 -1.82
C ALA A 10 9.76 15.86 -1.00
N TYR A 11 9.89 15.87 0.34
CA TYR A 11 9.00 16.57 1.25
C TYR A 11 8.89 18.07 0.93
N ASN A 12 10.02 18.73 0.71
CA ASN A 12 10.07 20.18 0.46
C ASN A 12 9.62 20.60 -0.95
N SER A 13 9.50 19.64 -1.89
CA SER A 13 9.34 19.96 -3.32
C SER A 13 8.09 19.39 -3.97
N LEU A 14 7.57 18.23 -3.52
CA LEU A 14 6.60 17.45 -4.33
C LEU A 14 5.23 17.23 -3.67
N TYR A 15 5.12 17.26 -2.34
CA TYR A 15 3.96 16.65 -1.66
C TYR A 15 3.14 17.62 -0.81
N LYS A 16 3.35 18.92 -0.96
CA LYS A 16 2.72 19.92 -0.09
C LYS A 16 1.19 19.82 -0.10
N VAL A 17 0.54 19.70 -1.26
CA VAL A 17 -0.95 19.63 -1.32
C VAL A 17 -1.47 18.40 -0.59
N ALA A 18 -0.85 17.23 -0.79
CA ALA A 18 -1.21 16.00 -0.11
C ALA A 18 -1.05 16.13 1.41
N LEU A 19 0.14 16.55 1.86
CA LEU A 19 0.44 16.67 3.28
C LEU A 19 -0.39 17.74 3.99
N ASP A 20 -0.70 18.85 3.31
CA ASP A 20 -1.56 19.89 3.89
C ASP A 20 -3.01 19.42 4.03
N SER A 21 -3.51 18.59 3.11
CA SER A 21 -4.83 17.96 3.27
C SER A 21 -4.86 17.02 4.49
N VAL A 22 -3.77 16.28 4.75
CA VAL A 22 -3.63 15.45 5.95
C VAL A 22 -3.58 16.30 7.21
N ARG A 23 -2.74 17.35 7.24
CA ARG A 23 -2.68 18.29 8.36
C ARG A 23 -4.04 18.91 8.66
N CYS A 24 -4.79 19.27 7.61
CA CYS A 24 -6.10 19.87 7.75
C CYS A 24 -7.11 18.91 8.40
N TYR A 25 -7.11 17.65 7.96
CA TYR A 25 -7.92 16.61 8.58
C TYR A 25 -7.57 16.38 10.05
N ILE A 26 -6.27 16.22 10.35
CA ILE A 26 -5.79 15.96 11.70
C ILE A 26 -6.14 17.10 12.66
N ALA A 27 -6.15 18.36 12.20
CA ALA A 27 -6.57 19.50 13.02
C ALA A 27 -8.02 19.41 13.53
N GLY A 28 -8.86 18.57 12.89
CA GLY A 28 -10.23 18.29 13.31
C GLY A 28 -10.41 17.00 14.11
N THR A 29 -9.34 16.27 14.42
CA THR A 29 -9.39 14.98 15.13
C THR A 29 -8.48 14.96 16.36
N ASP A 30 -8.49 13.86 17.10
CA ASP A 30 -7.57 13.57 18.21
C ASP A 30 -6.38 12.69 17.76
N TYR A 31 -6.23 12.46 16.45
CA TYR A 31 -5.15 11.64 15.93
C TYR A 31 -3.81 12.36 16.03
N GLU A 32 -2.79 11.66 16.52
CA GLU A 32 -1.42 12.12 16.40
C GLU A 32 -0.91 11.96 14.96
N LEU A 33 -0.30 13.02 14.42
CA LEU A 33 0.41 13.01 13.14
C LEU A 33 1.93 12.98 13.36
N LYS A 34 2.59 11.96 12.82
CA LYS A 34 4.04 11.84 12.74
C LYS A 34 4.48 11.90 11.29
N ILE A 35 5.13 12.99 10.89
CA ILE A 35 5.85 13.08 9.61
C ILE A 35 7.34 12.93 9.92
N VAL A 36 7.94 11.84 9.48
CA VAL A 36 9.29 11.43 9.85
C VAL A 36 10.19 11.43 8.62
N ASP A 37 11.23 12.25 8.63
CA ASP A 37 12.32 12.10 7.67
C ASP A 37 13.18 10.90 8.07
N VAL A 38 12.98 9.78 7.36
CA VAL A 38 13.61 8.51 7.70
C VAL A 38 15.13 8.50 7.51
N PHE A 39 15.70 9.54 6.90
CA PHE A 39 17.16 9.68 6.77
C PHE A 39 17.80 10.57 7.83
N ASN A 40 17.01 11.37 8.55
CA ASN A 40 17.50 12.35 9.52
C ASN A 40 16.93 12.15 10.94
N ASP A 41 15.90 11.32 11.11
CA ASP A 41 15.34 10.99 12.42
C ASP A 41 16.29 10.10 13.23
N THR A 42 16.60 10.52 14.47
CA THR A 42 17.56 9.82 15.34
C THR A 42 17.15 8.38 15.64
N ARG A 43 15.88 8.14 15.99
CA ARG A 43 15.37 6.78 16.31
C ARG A 43 15.46 5.87 15.10
N VAL A 44 15.18 6.40 13.90
CA VAL A 44 15.30 5.66 12.64
C VAL A 44 16.75 5.43 12.25
N ILE A 45 17.65 6.40 12.40
CA ILE A 45 19.08 6.24 12.09
C ILE A 45 19.69 5.13 12.94
N GLU A 46 19.38 5.09 14.23
CA GLU A 46 19.95 4.12 15.17
C GLU A 46 19.54 2.68 14.83
N ALA A 47 18.31 2.45 14.36
CA ALA A 47 17.75 1.11 14.21
C ALA A 47 17.43 0.68 12.75
N CYS A 48 17.45 1.60 11.79
CA CYS A 48 17.04 1.35 10.40
C CYS A 48 18.03 1.91 9.36
N SER A 49 19.23 2.31 9.76
CA SER A 49 20.21 2.91 8.84
C SER A 49 20.74 1.95 7.77
N GLU A 50 20.61 0.63 8.00
CA GLU A 50 20.99 -0.39 7.01
C GLU A 50 20.12 -0.36 5.75
N TYR A 51 18.88 0.13 5.87
CA TYR A 51 17.96 0.22 4.74
C TYR A 51 18.27 1.47 3.90
N LYS A 52 18.47 1.34 2.59
CA LYS A 52 19.04 2.41 1.75
C LYS A 52 18.01 3.35 1.16
N THR A 53 16.80 2.86 0.89
CA THR A 53 15.76 3.64 0.21
C THR A 53 14.60 3.96 1.14
N VAL A 54 13.89 5.05 0.83
CA VAL A 54 12.69 5.46 1.59
C VAL A 54 11.63 4.37 1.58
N TYR A 55 11.50 3.62 0.47
CA TYR A 55 10.52 2.55 0.30
C TYR A 55 10.64 1.48 1.40
N PHE A 56 11.84 0.99 1.65
CA PHE A 56 12.06 -0.05 2.67
C PHE A 56 12.27 0.53 4.07
N ARG A 57 12.99 1.65 4.19
CA ARG A 57 13.23 2.28 5.49
C ARG A 57 11.94 2.76 6.14
N LYS A 58 10.91 3.13 5.36
CA LYS A 58 9.53 3.41 5.81
C LYS A 58 8.99 2.28 6.69
N HIS A 59 9.12 1.02 6.27
CA HIS A 59 8.54 -0.12 7.00
C HIS A 59 9.30 -0.40 8.29
N CYS A 60 10.63 -0.25 8.30
CA CYS A 60 11.40 -0.32 9.54
C CYS A 60 11.04 0.83 10.50
N ALA A 61 10.95 2.07 10.02
CA ALA A 61 10.56 3.21 10.83
C ALA A 61 9.14 3.06 11.39
N ALA A 62 8.18 2.62 10.56
CA ALA A 62 6.82 2.32 10.99
C ALA A 62 6.80 1.29 12.12
N ARG A 63 7.63 0.23 12.04
CA ARG A 63 7.77 -0.76 13.12
C ARG A 63 8.21 -0.14 14.45
N LEU A 64 9.16 0.81 14.41
CA LEU A 64 9.65 1.48 15.62
C LEU A 64 8.55 2.34 16.24
N TYR A 65 7.94 3.22 15.45
CA TYR A 65 6.91 4.13 15.94
C TYR A 65 5.58 3.42 16.28
N LEU A 66 5.37 2.20 15.78
CA LEU A 66 4.18 1.39 16.11
C LEU A 66 4.12 1.08 17.60
N GLU A 67 5.24 1.05 18.31
CA GLU A 67 5.30 0.84 19.75
C GLU A 67 4.59 1.95 20.55
N ASP A 68 4.43 3.14 19.96
CA ASP A 68 3.91 4.33 20.63
C ASP A 68 2.38 4.48 20.49
N THR A 69 1.70 3.53 19.83
CA THR A 69 0.26 3.63 19.52
C THR A 69 -0.39 2.26 19.48
N ASP A 70 -1.72 2.17 19.60
CA ASP A 70 -2.44 0.88 19.44
C ASP A 70 -2.64 0.52 17.96
N TRP A 71 -2.92 1.54 17.14
CA TRP A 71 -3.08 1.43 15.70
C TRP A 71 -2.36 2.59 15.01
N MET A 72 -1.58 2.23 14.00
CA MET A 72 -0.90 3.17 13.13
C MET A 72 -1.48 3.08 11.73
N PHE A 73 -1.82 4.23 11.16
CA PHE A 73 -2.09 4.35 9.74
C PHE A 73 -0.83 4.87 9.04
N VAL A 74 -0.13 3.98 8.34
CA VAL A 74 1.06 4.32 7.56
C VAL A 74 0.61 4.83 6.20
N MET A 75 1.17 5.95 5.75
CA MET A 75 0.84 6.57 4.48
C MET A 75 2.07 7.02 3.70
N ASP A 76 2.01 6.92 2.38
CA ASP A 76 2.96 7.57 1.47
C ASP A 76 2.67 9.07 1.41
N ALA A 77 3.73 9.86 1.24
CA ALA A 77 3.64 11.33 1.28
C ALA A 77 2.78 11.96 0.17
N ASP A 78 2.57 11.25 -0.94
CA ASP A 78 1.72 11.67 -2.05
C ASP A 78 0.26 11.18 -1.93
N THR A 79 -0.13 10.65 -0.77
CA THR A 79 -1.52 10.34 -0.45
C THR A 79 -2.15 11.48 0.33
N GLY A 80 -3.22 12.06 -0.24
CA GLY A 80 -3.96 13.15 0.39
C GLY A 80 -5.39 12.76 0.73
N ILE A 81 -5.96 13.48 1.70
CA ILE A 81 -7.35 13.33 2.10
C ILE A 81 -8.20 14.21 1.19
N VAL A 82 -9.26 13.63 0.63
CA VAL A 82 -10.22 14.36 -0.21
C VAL A 82 -11.53 14.62 0.52
N ASN A 83 -11.90 13.72 1.43
CA ASN A 83 -13.13 13.77 2.19
C ASN A 83 -12.85 13.54 3.69
N PRO A 84 -12.88 14.59 4.52
CA PRO A 84 -12.67 14.50 5.96
C PRO A 84 -13.85 13.88 6.71
N ASN A 85 -14.98 13.59 6.05
CA ASN A 85 -16.15 12.97 6.66
C ASN A 85 -16.00 11.43 6.76
N HIS A 86 -14.81 10.98 7.15
CA HIS A 86 -14.47 9.59 7.41
C HIS A 86 -13.55 9.51 8.63
N CYS A 87 -13.72 8.47 9.44
CA CYS A 87 -12.83 8.12 10.54
C CYS A 87 -11.92 6.95 10.14
N ILE A 88 -10.68 6.95 10.63
CA ILE A 88 -9.74 5.84 10.37
C ILE A 88 -10.29 4.53 10.98
N GLU A 89 -11.01 4.62 12.10
CA GLU A 89 -11.64 3.49 12.80
C GLU A 89 -12.65 2.73 11.94
N GLU A 90 -13.24 3.36 10.91
CA GLU A 90 -14.17 2.69 9.97
C GLU A 90 -13.52 1.47 9.29
N TYR A 91 -12.20 1.49 9.17
CA TYR A 91 -11.43 0.45 8.49
C TYR A 91 -10.78 -0.55 9.45
N ILE A 92 -10.69 -0.24 10.75
CA ILE A 92 -10.08 -1.10 11.76
C ILE A 92 -10.87 -2.40 11.92
N ASP A 93 -10.16 -3.51 12.07
CA ASP A 93 -10.74 -4.83 12.26
C ASP A 93 -9.93 -5.62 13.29
N ALA A 94 -10.46 -5.75 14.50
CA ALA A 94 -9.76 -6.35 15.64
C ALA A 94 -9.40 -7.83 15.45
N ARG A 95 -9.94 -8.49 14.42
CA ARG A 95 -9.63 -9.89 14.07
C ARG A 95 -8.27 -10.04 13.37
N VAL A 96 -7.66 -8.95 12.94
CA VAL A 96 -6.39 -8.95 12.20
C VAL A 96 -5.41 -7.95 12.79
N ASN A 97 -4.15 -8.06 12.38
CA ASN A 97 -3.07 -7.19 12.83
C ASN A 97 -2.61 -6.20 11.74
N MET A 98 -2.88 -6.50 10.46
CA MET A 98 -2.58 -5.62 9.33
C MET A 98 -3.81 -5.44 8.44
N ILE A 99 -3.98 -4.26 7.83
CA ILE A 99 -5.05 -4.00 6.86
C ILE A 99 -4.47 -3.32 5.64
N PHE A 100 -4.55 -4.05 4.53
CA PHE A 100 -4.11 -3.61 3.21
C PHE A 100 -5.31 -3.44 2.29
N TYR A 101 -5.06 -2.93 1.09
CA TYR A 101 -6.05 -2.83 0.03
C TYR A 101 -5.46 -3.26 -1.31
N GLU A 102 -6.34 -3.71 -2.19
CA GLU A 102 -5.96 -3.96 -3.58
C GLU A 102 -5.72 -2.63 -4.31
N ARG A 103 -4.57 -2.56 -4.98
CA ARG A 103 -4.25 -1.51 -5.92
C ARG A 103 -5.18 -1.58 -7.11
N PHE A 104 -5.57 -0.41 -7.62
CA PHE A 104 -6.70 -0.36 -8.54
C PHE A 104 -6.34 -0.98 -9.91
N PHE A 105 -5.12 -0.75 -10.41
CA PHE A 105 -4.80 -0.95 -11.83
C PHE A 105 -4.06 -2.23 -12.22
N ASN A 106 -3.48 -2.96 -11.26
CA ASN A 106 -2.65 -4.12 -11.55
C ASN A 106 -2.82 -5.27 -10.55
N TRP A 107 -3.92 -5.28 -9.79
CA TRP A 107 -4.28 -6.34 -8.84
C TRP A 107 -3.26 -6.59 -7.72
N GLU A 108 -2.27 -5.71 -7.59
CA GLU A 108 -1.34 -5.75 -6.48
C GLU A 108 -2.03 -5.50 -5.14
N ILE A 109 -1.41 -5.94 -4.05
CA ILE A 109 -1.61 -5.32 -2.74
C ILE A 109 -0.85 -3.98 -2.75
N ALA A 110 -1.53 -2.88 -2.42
CA ALA A 110 -0.90 -1.57 -2.38
C ALA A 110 0.04 -1.45 -1.15
N CYS A 111 1.29 -1.02 -1.38
CA CYS A 111 2.30 -0.84 -0.33
C CYS A 111 2.31 0.53 0.34
N GLY A 112 1.73 1.54 -0.34
CA GLY A 112 1.89 2.92 0.07
C GLY A 112 1.13 3.27 1.33
N ASN A 113 -0.03 2.65 1.54
CA ASN A 113 -0.91 2.98 2.66
C ASN A 113 -1.47 1.71 3.32
N TYR A 114 -1.39 1.60 4.66
CA TYR A 114 -1.90 0.44 5.39
C TYR A 114 -2.10 0.72 6.87
N LEU A 115 -3.01 0.01 7.51
CA LEU A 115 -3.17 0.03 8.96
C LEU A 115 -2.39 -1.12 9.59
N ALA A 116 -1.68 -0.82 10.67
CA ALA A 116 -0.96 -1.79 11.48
C ALA A 116 -1.40 -1.66 12.94
N ARG A 117 -1.76 -2.78 13.55
CA ARG A 117 -2.00 -2.90 14.99
C ARG A 117 -0.69 -3.14 15.70
N ASN A 118 -0.46 -2.47 16.82
CA ASN A 118 0.68 -2.76 17.67
C ASN A 118 0.56 -4.18 18.25
N SER A 119 1.29 -5.08 17.62
CA SER A 119 1.28 -6.51 17.86
C SER A 119 2.60 -7.09 17.38
N GLU A 120 3.03 -8.21 17.97
CA GLU A 120 4.25 -8.89 17.54
C GLU A 120 4.17 -9.33 16.08
N PHE A 121 2.98 -9.77 15.62
CA PHE A 121 2.77 -10.10 14.21
C PHE A 121 3.05 -8.91 13.28
N ALA A 122 2.47 -7.74 13.56
CA ALA A 122 2.66 -6.56 12.71
C ALA A 122 4.12 -6.10 12.71
N LYS A 123 4.78 -6.12 13.86
CA LYS A 123 6.18 -5.73 13.98
C LYS A 123 7.10 -6.66 13.18
N ASP A 124 6.89 -7.97 13.30
CA ASP A 124 7.60 -8.99 12.52
C ASP A 124 7.31 -8.83 11.01
N PHE A 125 6.05 -8.65 10.63
CA PHE A 125 5.65 -8.44 9.23
C PHE A 125 6.38 -7.25 8.61
N LEU A 126 6.38 -6.11 9.30
CA LEU A 126 7.07 -4.89 8.84
C LEU A 126 8.59 -5.08 8.76
N LYS A 127 9.18 -5.82 9.71
CA LYS A 127 10.61 -6.15 9.69
C LYS A 127 10.95 -7.01 8.48
N ARG A 128 10.27 -8.14 8.28
CA ARG A 128 10.50 -9.03 7.13
C ARG A 128 10.32 -8.29 5.82
N TRP A 129 9.33 -7.42 5.73
CA TRP A 129 9.11 -6.60 4.55
C TRP A 129 10.26 -5.63 4.28
N ALA A 130 10.77 -4.94 5.29
CA ALA A 130 11.96 -4.11 5.15
C ALA A 130 13.20 -4.93 4.74
N ASP A 131 13.41 -6.10 5.34
CA ASP A 131 14.57 -6.98 5.13
C ASP A 131 14.72 -7.44 3.67
N TYR A 132 13.63 -7.47 2.89
CA TYR A 132 13.71 -7.78 1.45
C TYR A 132 14.48 -6.73 0.63
N GLU A 133 14.83 -5.58 1.19
CA GLU A 133 15.78 -4.69 0.52
C GLU A 133 17.13 -5.38 0.28
N HIS A 134 17.57 -6.24 1.20
CA HIS A 134 18.86 -6.93 1.13
C HIS A 134 18.91 -8.07 0.11
N LEU A 135 17.75 -8.54 -0.36
CA LEU A 135 17.71 -9.53 -1.43
C LEU A 135 18.09 -8.86 -2.75
N GLU A 136 19.27 -9.19 -3.26
CA GLU A 136 19.78 -8.70 -4.55
C GLU A 136 20.28 -9.88 -5.39
N LEU A 137 19.56 -10.20 -6.48
CA LEU A 137 19.91 -11.32 -7.37
C LEU A 137 20.86 -10.91 -8.51
N GLY A 138 21.16 -9.62 -8.63
CA GLY A 138 22.01 -9.06 -9.67
C GLY A 138 21.39 -9.12 -11.07
N GLY A 139 22.20 -8.77 -12.08
CA GLY A 139 21.77 -8.74 -13.48
C GLY A 139 20.69 -7.67 -13.74
N SER A 140 19.70 -8.02 -14.57
CA SER A 140 18.56 -7.15 -14.88
C SER A 140 17.34 -7.42 -13.99
N TRP A 141 17.51 -8.13 -12.87
CA TRP A 141 16.39 -8.48 -12.00
C TRP A 141 15.71 -7.23 -11.41
N TRP A 142 14.38 -7.21 -11.45
CA TRP A 142 13.56 -6.13 -10.93
C TRP A 142 12.57 -6.66 -9.89
N LYS A 143 12.80 -6.29 -8.63
CA LYS A 143 11.98 -6.72 -7.49
C LYS A 143 10.60 -6.05 -7.43
N GLY A 144 10.40 -4.91 -8.10
CA GLY A 144 9.15 -4.14 -7.98
C GLY A 144 9.11 -3.25 -6.72
N PHE A 145 10.24 -2.65 -6.34
CA PHE A 145 10.39 -1.82 -5.12
C PHE A 145 9.86 -2.54 -3.86
N ASP A 146 9.13 -1.86 -2.98
CA ASP A 146 8.50 -2.41 -1.77
C ASP A 146 7.18 -3.16 -2.08
N ASN A 147 6.49 -2.87 -3.21
CA ASN A 147 5.31 -3.62 -3.64
C ASN A 147 5.58 -5.12 -3.85
N GLY A 148 6.67 -5.48 -4.53
CA GLY A 148 7.00 -6.88 -4.79
C GLY A 148 7.14 -7.71 -3.52
N PRO A 149 8.03 -7.31 -2.61
CA PRO A 149 8.19 -7.94 -1.30
C PRO A 149 6.90 -8.06 -0.46
N LEU A 150 6.00 -7.08 -0.52
CA LEU A 150 4.72 -7.15 0.22
C LEU A 150 3.94 -8.43 -0.11
N HIS A 151 3.92 -8.81 -1.38
CA HIS A 151 3.18 -9.98 -1.84
C HIS A 151 3.74 -11.27 -1.25
N ILE A 152 5.07 -11.44 -1.26
CA ILE A 152 5.68 -12.65 -0.74
C ILE A 152 5.63 -12.70 0.79
N VAL A 153 5.81 -11.58 1.49
CA VAL A 153 5.67 -11.48 2.96
C VAL A 153 4.23 -11.86 3.37
N ALA A 154 3.22 -11.44 2.59
CA ALA A 154 1.84 -11.83 2.79
C ALA A 154 1.62 -13.34 2.58
N LEU A 155 2.22 -13.93 1.54
CA LEU A 155 2.13 -15.37 1.26
C LEU A 155 2.86 -16.21 2.32
N GLU A 156 4.08 -15.82 2.70
CA GLU A 156 4.88 -16.44 3.78
C GLU A 156 4.23 -16.30 5.16
N SER A 157 3.31 -15.34 5.33
CA SER A 157 2.50 -15.27 6.55
C SER A 157 1.41 -16.36 6.58
N LEU A 158 1.10 -17.00 5.45
CA LEU A 158 0.08 -18.05 5.34
C LEU A 158 0.68 -19.46 5.16
N PHE A 159 1.80 -19.56 4.47
CA PHE A 159 2.47 -20.81 4.14
C PHE A 159 3.92 -20.80 4.64
N PRO A 160 4.49 -21.96 5.03
CA PRO A 160 5.91 -22.06 5.31
C PRO A 160 6.76 -21.55 4.14
N LYS A 161 7.89 -20.90 4.43
CA LYS A 161 8.78 -20.36 3.40
C LYS A 161 9.26 -21.42 2.39
N GLU A 162 9.41 -22.65 2.86
CA GLU A 162 9.80 -23.82 2.07
C GLU A 162 8.59 -24.62 1.54
N SER A 163 7.40 -24.02 1.46
CA SER A 163 6.26 -24.67 0.80
C SER A 163 6.37 -24.56 -0.72
N GLN A 164 5.67 -25.43 -1.45
CA GLN A 164 5.67 -25.40 -2.92
C GLN A 164 5.04 -24.10 -3.45
N GLU A 165 4.02 -23.57 -2.77
CA GLU A 165 3.34 -22.32 -3.13
C GLU A 165 4.30 -21.13 -3.09
N VAL A 166 5.08 -21.02 -2.01
CA VAL A 166 6.05 -19.95 -1.83
C VAL A 166 7.20 -20.10 -2.84
N ARG A 167 7.73 -21.31 -3.04
CA ARG A 167 8.77 -21.57 -4.06
C ARG A 167 8.31 -21.23 -5.47
N ASN A 168 7.09 -21.59 -5.84
CA ASN A 168 6.53 -21.32 -7.17
C ASN A 168 6.51 -19.82 -7.46
N CYS A 169 6.04 -19.00 -6.52
CA CYS A 169 5.99 -17.56 -6.71
C CYS A 169 7.39 -16.93 -6.68
N HIS A 170 8.29 -17.39 -5.82
CA HIS A 170 9.69 -16.95 -5.82
C HIS A 170 10.38 -17.21 -7.15
N LYS A 171 10.24 -18.42 -7.72
CA LYS A 171 10.86 -18.77 -9.00
C LYS A 171 10.40 -17.86 -10.14
N ILE A 172 9.13 -17.47 -10.15
CA ILE A 172 8.61 -16.49 -11.11
C ILE A 172 9.20 -15.10 -10.84
N TRP A 173 9.16 -14.65 -9.58
CA TRP A 173 9.66 -13.33 -9.18
C TRP A 173 11.14 -13.12 -9.47
N TYR A 174 11.96 -14.16 -9.26
CA TYR A 174 13.41 -14.12 -9.46
C TYR A 174 13.81 -14.00 -10.93
N THR A 175 12.88 -14.23 -11.86
CA THR A 175 13.10 -14.03 -13.30
C THR A 175 12.52 -12.71 -13.82
N SER A 176 11.90 -11.91 -12.94
CA SER A 176 11.31 -10.63 -13.31
C SER A 176 12.40 -9.61 -13.66
N VAL A 177 12.32 -8.97 -14.82
CA VAL A 177 13.26 -7.93 -15.28
C VAL A 177 12.58 -6.59 -15.54
N GLY A 178 11.28 -6.51 -15.31
CA GLY A 178 10.47 -5.30 -15.48
C GLY A 178 8.99 -5.59 -15.26
N TYR A 179 8.15 -4.57 -15.47
CA TYR A 179 6.71 -4.64 -15.18
C TYR A 179 6.02 -5.84 -15.82
N GLU A 180 6.26 -6.09 -17.12
CA GLU A 180 5.58 -7.16 -17.85
C GLU A 180 5.89 -8.56 -17.31
N THR A 181 7.15 -8.82 -16.94
CA THR A 181 7.61 -10.11 -16.41
C THR A 181 7.39 -10.27 -14.91
N TYR A 182 7.03 -9.18 -14.22
CA TYR A 182 6.67 -9.15 -12.79
C TYR A 182 5.20 -9.46 -12.53
N ILE A 183 4.28 -9.06 -13.41
CA ILE A 183 2.84 -9.34 -13.25
C ILE A 183 2.53 -10.84 -13.00
N PRO A 184 3.19 -11.81 -13.65
CA PRO A 184 2.93 -13.24 -13.39
C PRO A 184 3.21 -13.64 -11.93
N TYR A 185 4.19 -13.01 -11.28
CA TYR A 185 4.45 -13.19 -9.86
C TYR A 185 3.31 -12.64 -9.00
N VAL A 186 2.80 -11.44 -9.30
CA VAL A 186 1.63 -10.87 -8.61
C VAL A 186 0.45 -11.84 -8.72
N ILE A 187 0.15 -12.32 -9.93
CA ILE A 187 -0.93 -13.28 -10.17
C ILE A 187 -0.69 -14.59 -9.40
N CYS A 188 0.55 -15.07 -9.30
CA CYS A 188 0.89 -16.24 -8.50
C CYS A 188 0.46 -16.10 -7.04
N VAL A 189 0.87 -15.00 -6.41
CA VAL A 189 0.48 -14.72 -5.03
C VAL A 189 -1.04 -14.56 -4.91
N ARG A 190 -1.69 -13.82 -5.82
CA ARG A 190 -3.15 -13.64 -5.79
C ARG A 190 -3.92 -14.96 -5.91
N ILE A 191 -3.43 -15.91 -6.72
CA ILE A 191 -4.05 -17.25 -6.86
C ILE A 191 -3.98 -18.01 -5.53
N TYR A 192 -2.83 -18.05 -4.87
CA TYR A 192 -2.69 -18.75 -3.60
C TYR A 192 -3.42 -18.08 -2.44
N LEU A 193 -3.55 -16.75 -2.44
CA LEU A 193 -4.42 -16.04 -1.50
C LEU A 193 -5.91 -16.33 -1.75
N GLY A 194 -6.27 -16.61 -3.00
CA GLY A 194 -7.64 -16.89 -3.44
C GLY A 194 -8.61 -15.72 -3.22
N ALA A 195 -9.90 -16.05 -3.09
CA ALA A 195 -10.95 -15.06 -2.84
C ALA A 195 -10.98 -14.54 -1.39
N THR A 196 -10.18 -15.13 -0.50
CA THR A 196 -10.14 -14.80 0.94
C THR A 196 -9.69 -13.36 1.15
N ARG A 197 -10.41 -12.65 2.04
CA ARG A 197 -10.16 -11.23 2.35
C ARG A 197 -9.78 -10.98 3.79
N ILE A 198 -9.99 -11.96 4.66
CA ILE A 198 -9.69 -11.87 6.08
C ILE A 198 -8.93 -13.14 6.44
N PHE A 199 -7.70 -12.96 6.92
CA PHE A 199 -6.86 -14.00 7.46
C PHE A 199 -6.72 -13.73 8.96
N PRO A 200 -7.54 -14.36 9.83
CA PRO A 200 -7.57 -14.06 11.26
C PRO A 200 -6.19 -14.14 11.91
N GLY A 201 -5.91 -13.19 12.81
CA GLY A 201 -4.60 -13.04 13.47
C GLY A 201 -3.49 -12.50 12.55
N LYS A 202 -3.77 -12.30 11.26
CA LYS A 202 -2.79 -11.90 10.25
C LYS A 202 -3.20 -10.58 9.61
N PHE A 203 -3.79 -10.62 8.42
CA PHE A 203 -4.15 -9.42 7.67
C PHE A 203 -5.52 -9.48 7.01
N LYS A 204 -6.06 -8.29 6.71
CA LYS A 204 -7.26 -8.08 5.89
C LYS A 204 -6.88 -7.38 4.59
N LEU A 205 -7.55 -7.77 3.50
CA LEU A 205 -7.38 -7.17 2.19
C LEU A 205 -8.69 -6.54 1.73
N LEU A 206 -8.75 -5.20 1.75
CA LEU A 206 -9.87 -4.42 1.27
C LEU A 206 -9.95 -4.48 -0.26
N ARG A 207 -11.18 -4.42 -0.79
CA ARG A 207 -11.42 -4.41 -2.24
C ARG A 207 -11.04 -3.06 -2.84
N ARG A 208 -10.65 -3.07 -4.12
CA ARG A 208 -10.49 -1.85 -4.93
C ARG A 208 -11.74 -0.98 -4.83
N ALA A 209 -11.54 0.34 -4.70
CA ALA A 209 -12.61 1.34 -4.53
C ALA A 209 -13.52 1.17 -3.30
N HIS A 210 -13.17 0.29 -2.36
CA HIS A 210 -13.87 0.12 -1.08
C HIS A 210 -12.91 0.24 0.12
N SER A 211 -11.66 0.64 -0.15
CA SER A 211 -10.64 0.92 0.86
C SER A 211 -10.62 2.40 1.22
N PHE A 212 -9.74 2.75 2.15
CA PHE A 212 -9.48 4.14 2.54
C PHE A 212 -8.81 4.98 1.44
N CYS A 213 -8.25 4.36 0.39
CA CYS A 213 -7.50 5.08 -0.66
C CYS A 213 -7.66 4.46 -2.06
N ARG A 214 -7.64 5.30 -3.10
CA ARG A 214 -7.53 4.89 -4.50
C ARG A 214 -6.64 5.84 -5.32
N ASP A 215 -6.11 5.37 -6.44
CA ASP A 215 -5.31 6.20 -7.34
C ASP A 215 -6.16 7.27 -8.06
N TRP A 216 -5.61 8.48 -8.22
CA TRP A 216 -6.33 9.65 -8.77
C TRP A 216 -6.79 9.48 -10.22
N TYR A 217 -5.98 8.83 -11.05
CA TYR A 217 -6.12 8.87 -12.51
C TYR A 217 -7.32 8.09 -13.03
N HIS A 218 -7.91 7.20 -12.23
CA HIS A 218 -9.11 6.44 -12.62
C HIS A 218 -10.37 7.29 -12.72
N THR A 219 -10.41 8.41 -12.01
CA THR A 219 -11.55 9.33 -12.00
C THR A 219 -11.13 10.77 -12.27
N GLY A 220 -9.85 10.99 -12.62
CA GLY A 220 -9.29 12.33 -12.79
C GLY A 220 -9.54 13.21 -11.57
N ASP A 221 -9.27 12.68 -10.37
CA ASP A 221 -9.51 13.34 -9.08
C ASP A 221 -10.98 13.62 -8.71
N ALA A 222 -11.97 13.24 -9.54
CA ALA A 222 -13.37 13.29 -9.11
C ALA A 222 -13.60 12.29 -7.97
N TRP A 223 -14.43 12.63 -6.98
CA TRP A 223 -14.66 11.85 -5.77
C TRP A 223 -16.12 11.94 -5.29
N CYS A 224 -16.55 11.02 -4.43
CA CYS A 224 -17.89 11.01 -3.83
C CYS A 224 -17.84 10.73 -2.32
N ASP A 225 -19.00 10.76 -1.65
CA ASP A 225 -19.15 10.59 -0.19
C ASP A 225 -18.64 9.25 0.39
N LYS A 226 -18.15 8.33 -0.44
CA LYS A 226 -17.54 7.06 -0.02
C LYS A 226 -16.02 7.03 -0.16
N ASP A 227 -15.44 8.01 -0.84
CA ASP A 227 -14.00 8.15 -0.94
C ASP A 227 -13.47 8.84 0.30
N PHE A 228 -12.31 8.40 0.80
CA PHE A 228 -11.60 9.05 1.91
C PHE A 228 -10.32 9.74 1.41
N MET A 229 -9.39 8.96 0.86
CA MET A 229 -8.11 9.47 0.32
C MET A 229 -7.90 9.15 -1.15
N ILE A 230 -7.06 9.98 -1.77
CA ILE A 230 -6.58 9.79 -3.13
C ILE A 230 -5.04 9.74 -3.10
N HIS A 231 -4.49 8.72 -3.74
CA HIS A 231 -3.04 8.52 -3.88
C HIS A 231 -2.52 9.12 -5.20
N GLY A 232 -1.28 9.62 -5.15
CA GLY A 232 -0.51 10.07 -6.30
C GLY A 232 -0.52 11.58 -6.54
N TRP A 233 -0.78 12.39 -5.51
CA TRP A 233 -0.74 13.85 -5.57
C TRP A 233 0.70 14.36 -5.43
N LYS A 234 1.37 14.50 -6.57
CA LYS A 234 2.75 15.00 -6.68
C LYS A 234 2.78 16.46 -7.14
N ALA A 235 2.21 17.34 -6.32
CA ALA A 235 2.18 18.77 -6.58
C ALA A 235 2.46 19.59 -5.31
N ARG A 236 3.18 20.70 -5.50
CA ARG A 236 3.43 21.68 -4.44
C ARG A 236 2.24 22.61 -4.26
N ASN A 237 1.64 23.05 -5.36
CA ASN A 237 0.50 23.96 -5.34
C ASN A 237 -0.66 23.40 -6.16
N VAL A 238 -1.86 23.78 -5.76
CA VAL A 238 -3.08 23.51 -6.51
C VAL A 238 -2.98 24.19 -7.88
N ASN A 239 -3.38 23.46 -8.93
CA ASN A 239 -3.27 23.85 -10.35
C ASN A 239 -1.83 23.86 -10.92
N GLU A 240 -0.83 23.36 -10.19
CA GLU A 240 0.50 23.16 -10.76
C GLU A 240 0.44 22.31 -12.05
N LYS A 241 1.09 22.77 -13.11
CA LYS A 241 1.14 22.09 -14.43
C LYS A 241 -0.25 21.77 -15.03
N GLY A 242 -1.27 22.57 -14.72
CA GLY A 242 -2.62 22.36 -15.22
C GLY A 242 -3.36 21.18 -14.57
N TRP A 243 -2.84 20.67 -13.44
CA TRP A 243 -3.51 19.63 -12.67
C TRP A 243 -4.87 20.09 -12.14
N ALA A 244 -5.93 19.49 -12.65
CA ALA A 244 -7.30 19.72 -12.19
C ALA A 244 -7.56 18.96 -10.87
N SER A 245 -6.92 19.39 -9.78
CA SER A 245 -7.06 18.79 -8.45
C SER A 245 -8.50 18.86 -7.91
N PRO A 246 -8.85 18.16 -6.81
CA PRO A 246 -10.14 18.33 -6.14
C PRO A 246 -10.37 19.71 -5.51
N PHE A 247 -9.32 20.54 -5.44
CA PHE A 247 -9.31 21.79 -4.69
C PHE A 247 -9.18 23.01 -5.61
N ARG A 248 -9.77 24.13 -5.20
CA ARG A 248 -9.74 25.41 -5.95
C ARG A 248 -8.47 26.24 -5.68
N GLN A 249 -7.86 26.05 -4.51
CA GLN A 249 -6.67 26.76 -4.04
C GLN A 249 -5.94 25.91 -2.99
N ASP A 250 -4.72 26.31 -2.65
CA ASP A 250 -3.96 25.72 -1.55
C ASP A 250 -4.70 25.84 -0.21
N PHE A 251 -4.43 24.88 0.68
CA PHE A 251 -4.99 24.84 2.02
C PHE A 251 -4.51 26.02 2.87
N ASP A 252 -5.45 26.63 3.59
CA ASP A 252 -5.19 27.58 4.66
C ASP A 252 -5.34 26.83 5.99
N LEU A 253 -4.22 26.35 6.53
CA LEU A 253 -4.21 25.49 7.72
C LEU A 253 -4.81 26.16 8.96
N THR A 254 -4.92 27.50 8.99
CA THR A 254 -5.54 28.24 10.11
C THR A 254 -7.06 28.08 10.16
N LYS A 255 -7.67 27.63 9.05
CA LYS A 255 -9.11 27.37 8.91
C LYS A 255 -9.46 25.90 9.10
N CYS A 256 -8.46 25.05 9.32
CA CYS A 256 -8.67 23.63 9.55
C CYS A 256 -9.07 23.42 11.02
N ALA A 257 -10.20 22.76 11.22
CA ALA A 257 -10.77 22.43 12.52
C ALA A 257 -11.77 21.27 12.33
N ALA A 258 -12.62 21.02 13.32
CA ALA A 258 -13.69 20.03 13.23
C ALA A 258 -14.78 20.37 12.19
N ASP A 259 -14.79 21.59 11.65
CA ASP A 259 -15.71 22.00 10.59
C ASP A 259 -15.08 21.87 9.19
N TYR A 260 -15.88 22.08 8.15
CA TYR A 260 -15.43 21.97 6.75
C TYR A 260 -14.87 23.28 6.17
N ASN A 261 -14.63 24.32 6.99
CA ASN A 261 -14.20 25.64 6.49
C ASN A 261 -12.78 25.62 5.89
N GLY A 262 -11.94 24.71 6.36
CA GLY A 262 -10.57 24.51 5.87
C GLY A 262 -10.48 23.79 4.52
N TRP A 263 -11.60 23.36 3.92
CA TRP A 263 -11.63 22.50 2.75
C TRP A 263 -12.03 23.26 1.46
N PRO A 264 -11.06 23.64 0.61
CA PRO A 264 -11.31 24.46 -0.56
C PRO A 264 -11.75 23.62 -1.78
N TRP A 265 -12.83 22.83 -1.66
CA TRP A 265 -13.26 21.94 -2.75
C TRP A 265 -13.70 22.68 -4.02
N ARG A 266 -13.52 21.98 -5.14
CA ARG A 266 -14.19 22.23 -6.42
C ARG A 266 -15.50 21.47 -6.47
N ASN A 267 -16.61 22.19 -6.60
CA ASN A 267 -17.95 21.58 -6.65
C ASN A 267 -18.07 20.58 -7.81
N GLU A 268 -17.38 20.82 -8.93
CA GLU A 268 -17.36 19.94 -10.10
C GLU A 268 -16.58 18.62 -9.88
N LYS A 269 -15.79 18.53 -8.81
CA LYS A 269 -15.02 17.32 -8.47
C LYS A 269 -15.72 16.43 -7.44
N HIS A 270 -16.60 16.99 -6.62
CA HIS A 270 -17.47 16.24 -5.72
C HIS A 270 -18.75 15.84 -6.46
N VAL A 271 -18.83 14.58 -6.87
CA VAL A 271 -19.92 14.04 -7.67
C VAL A 271 -20.68 12.97 -6.89
N LYS A 272 -21.87 12.58 -7.36
CA LYS A 272 -22.59 11.46 -6.74
C LYS A 272 -21.84 10.16 -7.03
N CYS A 273 -21.86 9.22 -6.09
CA CYS A 273 -21.17 7.94 -6.30
C CYS A 273 -21.69 7.17 -7.53
N ILE A 274 -22.95 7.36 -7.92
CA ILE A 274 -23.51 6.77 -9.14
C ILE A 274 -22.82 7.30 -10.41
N ASP A 275 -22.35 8.55 -10.39
CA ASP A 275 -21.68 9.19 -11.51
C ASP A 275 -20.19 8.78 -11.59
N LEU A 276 -19.57 8.38 -10.47
CA LEU A 276 -18.24 7.76 -10.46
C LEU A 276 -18.23 6.35 -11.03
N LYS A 277 -19.31 5.58 -10.87
CA LYS A 277 -19.40 4.18 -11.30
C LYS A 277 -18.95 3.95 -12.75
N PRO A 278 -19.39 4.71 -13.77
CA PRO A 278 -18.90 4.54 -15.14
C PRO A 278 -17.42 4.88 -15.30
N MET A 279 -16.88 5.85 -14.57
CA MET A 279 -15.45 6.21 -14.60
C MET A 279 -14.60 5.07 -14.04
N VAL A 280 -14.97 4.56 -12.85
CA VAL A 280 -14.36 3.40 -12.21
C VAL A 280 -14.40 2.18 -13.14
N SER A 281 -15.56 1.88 -13.74
CA SER A 281 -15.71 0.78 -14.69
C SER A 281 -14.87 0.95 -15.97
N GLY A 282 -14.74 2.19 -16.46
CA GLY A 282 -13.84 2.52 -17.55
C GLY A 282 -12.38 2.27 -17.19
N GLY A 283 -11.97 2.73 -16.00
CA GLY A 283 -10.63 2.50 -15.45
C GLY A 283 -10.30 1.01 -15.30
N GLU A 284 -11.20 0.21 -14.73
CA GLU A 284 -11.00 -1.25 -14.60
C GLU A 284 -10.83 -1.93 -15.97
N ARG A 285 -11.65 -1.57 -16.96
CA ARG A 285 -11.52 -2.10 -18.33
C ARG A 285 -10.20 -1.68 -18.98
N GLY A 286 -9.80 -0.42 -18.79
CA GLY A 286 -8.52 0.09 -19.28
C GLY A 286 -7.34 -0.68 -18.71
N SER A 287 -7.32 -0.86 -17.38
CA SER A 287 -6.32 -1.67 -16.68
C SER A 287 -6.30 -3.12 -17.14
N ALA A 288 -7.46 -3.75 -17.33
CA ALA A 288 -7.54 -5.13 -17.83
C ALA A 288 -7.04 -5.29 -19.26
N ASN A 289 -7.24 -4.27 -20.10
CA ASN A 289 -6.73 -4.26 -21.47
C ASN A 289 -5.22 -4.02 -21.54
N ALA A 290 -4.69 -3.20 -20.63
CA ALA A 290 -3.26 -2.91 -20.53
C ALA A 290 -2.43 -4.01 -19.86
N LEU A 291 -3.07 -5.05 -19.31
CA LEU A 291 -2.36 -6.17 -18.71
C LEU A 291 -1.49 -6.89 -19.77
N PRO A 292 -0.26 -7.28 -19.42
CA PRO A 292 0.67 -8.01 -20.29
C PRO A 292 0.22 -9.47 -20.49
N LYS A 293 -0.88 -9.69 -21.22
CA LYS A 293 -1.59 -10.99 -21.33
C LYS A 293 -0.69 -12.14 -21.79
N GLN A 294 0.26 -11.85 -22.69
CA GLN A 294 1.23 -12.81 -23.21
C GLN A 294 2.19 -13.35 -22.13
N PHE A 295 2.33 -12.65 -21.01
CA PHE A 295 3.17 -13.06 -19.89
C PHE A 295 2.36 -13.71 -18.76
N ILE A 296 1.02 -13.61 -18.76
CA ILE A 296 0.20 -14.19 -17.69
C ILE A 296 0.18 -15.71 -17.85
N VAL A 297 0.80 -16.39 -16.89
CA VAL A 297 0.83 -17.86 -16.79
C VAL A 297 0.05 -18.29 -15.55
N ILE A 298 -0.69 -19.39 -15.66
CA ILE A 298 -1.28 -20.04 -14.48
C ILE A 298 -0.10 -20.73 -13.74
N PRO A 299 0.29 -20.24 -12.56
CA PRO A 299 1.61 -20.53 -11.97
C PRO A 299 1.90 -22.02 -11.83
N PHE A 300 0.94 -22.81 -11.35
CA PHE A 300 1.13 -24.25 -11.13
C PHE A 300 1.30 -25.05 -12.43
N LEU A 301 0.82 -24.55 -13.58
CA LEU A 301 0.95 -25.26 -14.86
C LEU A 301 2.35 -25.16 -15.47
N ASN A 302 3.16 -24.21 -15.03
CA ASN A 302 4.49 -23.96 -15.59
C ASN A 302 5.63 -24.15 -14.56
N GLN A 303 5.30 -24.69 -13.38
CA GLN A 303 6.27 -25.05 -12.36
C GLN A 303 6.25 -26.55 -12.09
N SER A 304 7.36 -27.07 -11.55
CA SER A 304 7.42 -28.45 -11.08
C SER A 304 6.62 -28.53 -9.79
N ASP A 305 5.53 -29.29 -9.79
CA ASP A 305 4.66 -29.47 -8.62
C ASP A 305 5.23 -30.57 -7.71
N ILE A 306 5.14 -31.83 -8.13
CA ILE A 306 5.60 -32.99 -7.36
C ILE A 306 7.08 -33.34 -7.59
N GLY A 307 7.68 -32.89 -8.69
CA GLY A 307 9.01 -33.36 -9.13
C GLY A 307 10.15 -32.97 -8.18
N GLU A 308 9.96 -31.93 -7.36
CA GLU A 308 10.98 -31.43 -6.43
C GLU A 308 10.91 -32.10 -5.05
N CYS A 309 9.79 -32.73 -4.72
CA CYS A 309 9.52 -33.25 -3.37
C CYS A 309 9.14 -34.74 -3.34
N TYR A 310 8.90 -35.39 -4.48
CA TYR A 310 8.51 -36.80 -4.54
C TYR A 310 9.58 -37.74 -3.92
N PRO A 311 9.19 -38.73 -3.10
CA PRO A 311 7.82 -39.11 -2.72
C PRO A 311 7.27 -38.41 -1.45
N ASP A 312 8.04 -37.50 -0.85
CA ASP A 312 7.85 -37.00 0.52
C ASP A 312 7.25 -35.57 0.60
N CYS A 313 6.43 -35.19 -0.39
CA CYS A 313 5.85 -33.84 -0.47
C CYS A 313 5.08 -33.42 0.79
N ASP A 314 4.32 -34.34 1.40
CA ASP A 314 3.48 -34.08 2.57
C ASP A 314 4.24 -34.07 3.91
N ILE A 315 5.54 -34.39 3.91
CA ILE A 315 6.36 -34.46 5.12
C ILE A 315 6.93 -33.07 5.47
N ARG A 316 7.22 -32.24 4.45
CA ARG A 316 7.82 -30.90 4.64
C ARG A 316 6.81 -29.81 5.00
N GLU A 317 5.51 -30.05 4.83
CA GLU A 317 4.44 -29.08 5.12
C GLU A 317 4.01 -29.07 6.60
N ARG A 318 4.42 -30.05 7.41
CA ARG A 318 3.90 -30.27 8.78
C ARG A 318 4.72 -29.63 9.91
N ILE A 319 5.65 -28.71 9.63
CA ILE A 319 6.52 -28.17 10.69
C ILE A 319 5.86 -27.08 11.55
N HIS A 320 4.73 -26.50 11.13
CA HIS A 320 3.99 -25.53 11.97
C HIS A 320 2.50 -25.85 12.05
N GLY A 321 2.19 -26.89 12.83
CA GLY A 321 0.84 -27.13 13.34
C GLY A 321 0.57 -26.29 14.58
N LEU A 322 -0.53 -25.52 14.52
CA LEU A 322 -1.27 -24.80 15.58
C LEU A 322 -0.59 -23.59 16.22
#